data_AF-Q46ND9-F1
#
_entry.id   AF-Q46ND9-F1
#
_cell.length_a   1.000
_cell.length_b   1.000
_cell.length_c   1.000
_cell.angle_alpha   90.00
_cell.angle_beta   90.00
_cell.angle_gamma   90.00
#
_symmetry.space_group_name_H-M   'P 1'
#
loop_
_entity.id
_entity.type
_entity.pdbx_description
1 polymer ?
#
loop_
_entity_poly.entity_id
_entity_poly.type
_entity_poly.pdbx_seq_one_letter_code
_entity_poly.pdbx_strand_id
1 'polypeptide(L)'
;MRTVHFSDARNNLKAVIDQAIDDHDAVLITRRDAPNAVIMSQEQYDSWMETMCQRDPFEGIGKPEPLKGNLAGAWSRRIDDANRFVYTADDDAVYIAACRYHYGDK
;
A
#
# COMPACT_ATOMS: atom_id res chain seq x y z
N MET A 1 10.95 -8.20 8.60
CA MET A 1 10.85 -8.31 7.14
C MET A 1 11.96 -9.20 6.59
N ARG A 2 11.59 -10.32 5.96
CA ARG A 2 12.52 -11.30 5.36
C ARG A 2 12.67 -11.04 3.86
N THR A 3 13.86 -11.25 3.30
CA THR A 3 14.12 -11.07 1.86
C THR A 3 14.31 -12.42 1.15
N VAL A 4 13.65 -12.61 0.01
CA VAL A 4 13.73 -13.81 -0.85
C VAL A 4 13.96 -13.38 -2.30
N HIS A 5 14.75 -14.15 -3.07
CA HIS A 5 14.88 -13.91 -4.51
C HIS A 5 13.68 -14.45 -5.28
N PHE A 6 13.30 -13.77 -6.36
CA PHE A 6 12.17 -14.18 -7.21
C PHE A 6 12.23 -15.65 -7.66
N SER A 7 13.41 -16.17 -8.00
CA SER A 7 13.56 -17.58 -8.40
C SER A 7 13.15 -18.55 -7.30
N ASP A 8 13.52 -18.24 -6.06
CA ASP A 8 13.26 -19.09 -4.90
C ASP A 8 11.79 -19.01 -4.51
N ALA A 9 11.22 -17.80 -4.53
CA ALA A 9 9.80 -17.58 -4.30
C ALA A 9 8.93 -18.28 -5.35
N ARG A 10 9.32 -18.24 -6.63
CA ARG A 10 8.62 -18.93 -7.71
C ARG A 10 8.61 -20.45 -7.51
N ASN A 11 9.75 -21.03 -7.13
CA ASN A 11 9.88 -22.47 -6.95
C ASN A 11 9.23 -22.97 -5.65
N ASN A 12 9.06 -22.11 -4.65
CA ASN A 12 8.59 -22.47 -3.30
C ASN A 12 7.42 -21.58 -2.82
N LEU A 13 6.53 -21.16 -3.73
CA LEU A 13 5.53 -20.13 -3.43
C LEU A 13 4.65 -20.45 -2.22
N LYS A 14 4.21 -21.71 -2.07
CA LYS A 14 3.40 -22.14 -0.93
C LYS A 14 4.12 -21.85 0.40
N ALA A 15 5.37 -22.30 0.52
CA ALA A 15 6.14 -22.10 1.74
C ALA A 15 6.37 -20.62 2.05
N VAL A 16 6.58 -19.79 1.02
CA VAL A 16 6.71 -18.34 1.19
C VAL A 16 5.41 -17.70 1.70
N ILE A 17 4.26 -18.15 1.20
CA ILE A 17 2.94 -17.67 1.67
C ILE A 17 2.68 -18.13 3.11
N ASP A 18 2.82 -19.43 3.38
CA ASP A 18 2.61 -19.99 4.72
C ASP A 18 3.48 -19.26 5.73
N GLN A 19 4.75 -19.04 5.40
CA GLN A 19 5.69 -18.35 6.27
C GLN A 19 5.32 -16.88 6.52
N ALA A 20 4.85 -16.14 5.49
CA ALA A 20 4.38 -14.77 5.68
C ALA A 20 3.14 -14.68 6.60
N ILE A 21 2.34 -15.75 6.65
CA ILE A 21 1.18 -15.84 7.52
C ILE A 21 1.62 -16.21 8.94
N ASP A 22 2.40 -17.29 9.10
CA ASP A 22 2.78 -17.84 10.40
C ASP A 22 3.72 -16.91 11.19
N ASP A 23 4.64 -16.23 10.50
CA ASP A 23 5.60 -15.33 11.14
C ASP A 23 5.00 -13.95 11.46
N HIS A 24 3.77 -13.66 11.00
CA HIS A 24 3.15 -12.33 11.06
C HIS A 24 4.09 -11.20 10.59
N ASP A 25 4.90 -11.47 9.56
CA ASP A 25 5.91 -10.55 9.04
C ASP A 25 5.94 -10.55 7.51
N ALA A 26 6.21 -9.38 6.95
CA ALA A 26 6.25 -9.20 5.51
C ALA A 26 7.48 -9.88 4.90
N VAL A 27 7.27 -10.55 3.76
CA VAL A 27 8.33 -11.12 2.91
C VAL A 27 8.55 -10.24 1.70
N LEU A 28 9.75 -9.68 1.58
CA LEU A 28 10.22 -8.92 0.42
C LEU A 28 10.78 -9.86 -0.65
N ILE A 29 10.17 -9.86 -1.83
CA ILE A 29 10.66 -10.55 -3.01
C ILE A 29 11.50 -9.58 -3.85
N THR A 30 12.78 -9.89 -3.97
CA THR A 30 13.72 -9.12 -4.80
C THR A 30 13.69 -9.59 -6.25
N ARG A 31 13.69 -8.62 -7.17
CA ARG A 31 13.58 -8.85 -8.61
C ARG A 31 14.71 -8.09 -9.32
N ARG A 32 15.29 -8.71 -10.34
CA ARG A 32 16.47 -8.16 -11.04
C ARG A 32 16.10 -7.01 -11.97
N ASP A 33 15.10 -7.24 -12.83
CA ASP A 33 14.73 -6.32 -13.92
C ASP A 33 13.32 -5.73 -13.71
N ALA A 34 12.87 -5.68 -12.46
CA ALA A 34 11.57 -5.14 -12.09
C ALA A 34 11.57 -4.72 -10.62
N PRO A 35 10.64 -3.83 -10.20
CA PRO A 35 10.50 -3.44 -8.80
C PRO A 35 10.24 -4.64 -7.89
N ASN A 36 10.75 -4.58 -6.66
CA ASN A 36 10.50 -5.57 -5.63
C ASN A 36 9.01 -5.70 -5.33
N ALA A 37 8.60 -6.87 -4.85
CA ALA A 37 7.23 -7.13 -4.40
C ALA A 37 7.24 -7.54 -2.92
N VAL A 38 6.10 -7.40 -2.24
CA VAL A 38 5.93 -7.83 -0.85
C VAL A 38 4.78 -8.84 -0.79
N ILE A 39 4.96 -9.89 0.00
CA ILE A 39 3.89 -10.81 0.43
C ILE A 39 3.70 -10.59 1.93
N MET A 40 2.45 -10.49 2.36
CA MET A 40 2.06 -10.40 3.77
C MET A 40 0.68 -11.03 3.95
N SER A 41 0.32 -11.39 5.18
CA SER A 41 -1.03 -11.88 5.47
C SER A 41 -2.07 -10.77 5.25
N GLN A 42 -3.30 -11.18 4.93
CA GLN A 42 -4.40 -10.22 4.76
C GLN A 42 -4.67 -9.45 6.06
N GLU A 43 -4.68 -10.14 7.21
CA GLU A 43 -4.87 -9.53 8.53
C GLU A 43 -3.83 -8.42 8.79
N GLN A 44 -2.56 -8.69 8.46
CA GLN A 44 -1.50 -7.70 8.63
C GLN A 44 -1.66 -6.53 7.67
N TYR A 45 -2.06 -6.78 6.42
CA TYR A 45 -2.38 -5.73 5.45
C TYR A 45 -3.53 -4.85 5.94
N ASP A 46 -4.62 -5.45 6.40
CA ASP A 46 -5.80 -4.75 6.90
C ASP A 46 -5.46 -3.91 8.14
N SER A 47 -4.70 -4.46 9.09
CA SER A 47 -4.23 -3.73 10.28
C SER A 47 -3.32 -2.54 9.93
N TRP A 48 -2.42 -2.73 8.97
CA TRP A 48 -1.59 -1.63 8.45
C TRP A 48 -2.42 -0.56 7.77
N MET A 49 -3.39 -0.96 6.96
CA MET A 49 -4.29 -0.05 6.27
C MET A 49 -5.16 0.73 7.25
N GLU A 50 -5.70 0.08 8.28
CA GLU A 50 -6.43 0.74 9.36
C GLU A 50 -5.55 1.79 10.05
N THR A 51 -4.35 1.39 10.47
CA THR A 51 -3.43 2.29 11.17
C THR A 51 -3.01 3.48 10.30
N MET A 52 -2.60 3.24 9.05
CA MET A 52 -2.10 4.30 8.17
C MET A 52 -3.20 5.18 7.56
N CYS A 53 -4.44 4.69 7.48
CA CYS A 53 -5.53 5.47 6.89
C CYS A 53 -6.39 6.14 7.96
N GLN A 54 -6.79 5.41 9.00
CA GLN A 54 -7.76 5.93 9.98
C GLN A 54 -7.10 6.74 11.10
N ARG A 55 -5.92 6.34 11.57
CA ARG A 55 -5.30 7.02 12.73
C ARG A 55 -4.57 8.29 12.34
N ASP A 56 -3.85 8.27 11.22
CA ASP A 56 -3.08 9.41 10.72
C ASP A 56 -3.42 9.76 9.25
N PRO A 57 -4.70 10.01 8.90
CA PRO A 57 -5.15 10.21 7.53
C PRO A 57 -4.47 11.37 6.80
N PHE A 58 -3.91 12.35 7.53
CA PHE A 58 -3.42 13.59 6.94
C PHE A 58 -1.89 13.76 7.02
N GLU A 59 -1.19 12.74 7.55
CA GLU A 59 0.26 12.76 7.76
C GLU A 59 0.92 11.44 7.34
N GLY A 60 2.25 11.39 7.35
CA GLY A 60 3.00 10.16 7.11
C GLY A 60 3.37 9.89 5.64
N ILE A 61 3.38 8.60 5.28
CA ILE A 61 4.02 8.09 4.06
C ILE A 61 3.22 8.48 2.80
N GLY A 62 3.93 8.67 1.69
CA GLY A 62 3.31 9.01 0.42
C GLY A 62 2.97 10.48 0.28
N LYS A 63 3.39 11.35 1.21
CA LYS A 63 3.16 12.80 1.18
C LYS A 63 1.67 13.14 0.98
N PRO A 64 0.82 12.96 2.01
CA PRO A 64 -0.57 13.38 1.94
C PRO A 64 -0.68 14.87 1.61
N GLU A 65 -1.44 15.18 0.58
CA GLU A 65 -1.66 16.54 0.10
C GLU A 65 -3.17 16.80 -0.04
N PRO A 66 -3.69 17.89 0.54
CA PRO A 66 -5.08 18.27 0.34
C PRO A 66 -5.32 18.68 -1.11
N LEU A 67 -6.36 18.13 -1.72
CA LEU A 67 -6.76 18.46 -3.09
C LEU A 67 -7.51 19.80 -3.11
N LYS A 68 -7.48 20.46 -4.28
CA LYS A 68 -8.02 21.81 -4.48
C LYS A 68 -9.15 21.81 -5.52
N GLY A 69 -9.89 22.91 -5.58
CA GLY A 69 -10.96 23.12 -6.56
C GLY A 69 -12.14 22.18 -6.32
N ASN A 70 -12.62 21.49 -7.36
CA ASN A 70 -13.76 20.57 -7.27
C ASN A 70 -13.53 19.35 -6.39
N LEU A 71 -12.28 19.10 -5.98
CA LEU A 71 -11.90 18.02 -5.07
C LEU A 71 -11.52 18.54 -3.67
N ALA A 72 -11.84 19.79 -3.35
CA ALA A 72 -11.61 20.35 -2.02
C ALA A 72 -12.31 19.50 -0.95
N GLY A 73 -11.57 19.16 0.11
CA GLY A 73 -12.00 18.24 1.17
C GLY A 73 -11.49 16.81 0.99
N ALA A 74 -11.04 16.44 -0.22
CA ALA A 74 -10.32 15.18 -0.46
C ALA A 74 -8.81 15.35 -0.32
N TRP A 75 -8.15 14.23 -0.12
CA TRP A 75 -6.71 14.09 0.05
C TRP A 75 -6.15 13.11 -0.96
N SER A 76 -4.91 13.35 -1.36
CA SER A 76 -4.15 12.47 -2.24
C SER A 76 -2.82 12.13 -1.58
N ARG A 77 -2.45 10.86 -1.57
CA ARG A 77 -1.11 10.39 -1.21
C ARG A 77 -0.56 9.47 -2.30
N ARG A 78 0.76 9.44 -2.44
CA ARG A 78 1.50 8.66 -3.44
C ARG A 78 1.57 7.20 -3.04
N ILE A 79 1.12 6.33 -3.94
CA ILE A 79 1.36 4.89 -3.84
C ILE A 79 2.74 4.58 -4.46
N ASP A 80 2.98 5.14 -5.63
CA ASP A 80 4.25 5.14 -6.35
C ASP A 80 4.36 6.44 -7.18
N ASP A 81 5.30 6.51 -8.11
CA ASP A 81 5.48 7.69 -8.96
C ASP A 81 4.24 8.02 -9.79
N ALA A 82 3.52 7.02 -10.28
CA ALA A 82 2.38 7.14 -11.18
C ALA A 82 1.01 7.12 -10.47
N ASN A 83 0.87 6.39 -9.37
CA ASN A 83 -0.42 6.10 -8.75
C ASN A 83 -0.68 6.95 -7.50
N ARG A 84 -1.96 7.35 -7.32
CA ARG A 84 -2.43 8.06 -6.13
C ARG A 84 -3.53 7.28 -5.42
N PHE A 85 -3.47 7.30 -4.10
CA PHE A 85 -4.56 6.94 -3.21
C PHE A 85 -5.31 8.21 -2.85
N VAL A 86 -6.58 8.27 -3.25
CA VAL A 86 -7.41 9.46 -3.13
C VAL A 86 -8.60 9.13 -2.27
N TYR A 87 -8.81 9.94 -1.22
CA TYR A 87 -9.76 9.65 -0.17
C TYR A 87 -10.25 10.91 0.53
N THR A 88 -11.36 10.78 1.24
CA THR A 88 -11.78 11.69 2.31
C THR A 88 -11.72 10.92 3.62
N ALA A 89 -11.52 11.61 4.74
CA ALA A 89 -11.53 11.00 6.06
C ALA A 89 -12.33 11.86 7.04
N ASP A 90 -13.06 11.22 7.94
CA ASP A 90 -13.67 11.80 9.14
C ASP A 90 -13.20 11.03 10.38
N ASP A 91 -13.80 11.31 11.54
CA ASP A 91 -13.39 10.70 12.83
C ASP A 91 -13.63 9.18 12.89
N ASP A 92 -14.50 8.64 12.02
CA ASP A 92 -14.93 7.24 12.07
C ASP A 92 -14.34 6.41 10.93
N ALA A 93 -14.10 7.01 9.75
CA ALA A 93 -13.75 6.26 8.56
C ALA A 93 -12.93 7.02 7.51
N VAL A 94 -12.28 6.24 6.65
CA VAL A 94 -11.70 6.70 5.39
C VAL A 94 -12.52 6.20 4.20
N TYR A 95 -12.93 7.11 3.33
CA TYR A 95 -13.70 6.82 2.14
C TYR A 95 -12.80 6.92 0.92
N ILE A 96 -12.65 5.81 0.20
CA ILE A 96 -11.73 5.70 -0.93
C ILE A 96 -12.43 6.11 -2.21
N ALA A 97 -11.91 7.14 -2.87
CA ALA A 97 -12.38 7.59 -4.18
C ALA A 97 -11.61 6.92 -5.34
N ALA A 98 -10.29 6.71 -5.19
CA ALA A 98 -9.46 6.05 -6.21
C ALA A 98 -8.13 5.51 -5.65
N CYS A 99 -7.60 4.46 -6.29
CA CYS A 99 -6.28 3.88 -6.03
C CYS A 99 -5.47 3.66 -7.32
N ARG A 100 -5.56 4.57 -8.30
CA ARG A 100 -4.93 4.40 -9.61
C ARG A 100 -4.68 5.74 -10.31
N TYR A 101 -3.58 5.81 -11.06
CA TYR A 101 -3.18 6.91 -11.96
C TYR A 101 -3.00 8.29 -11.30
N HIS A 102 -2.34 9.20 -12.01
CA HIS A 102 -2.31 10.62 -11.67
C HIS A 102 -3.54 11.33 -12.22
N TYR A 103 -4.03 12.35 -11.51
CA TYR A 103 -4.94 13.35 -12.08
C TYR A 103 -4.18 14.15 -13.15
N GLY A 104 -3.98 13.58 -14.33
CA GLY A 104 -3.18 14.20 -15.39
C GLY A 104 -2.87 13.28 -16.58
N ASP A 105 -2.95 11.96 -16.44
CA ASP A 105 -2.56 11.01 -17.50
C ASP A 105 -3.70 10.67 -18.48
N LYS A 106 -4.51 11.66 -18.88
CA LYS A 106 -5.51 11.51 -19.95
C LYS A 106 -5.05 12.16 -21.24
#